data_AF-A0A5B0PYC7-F1
#
_entry.id   AF-A0A5B0PYC7-F1
#
_cell.length_a   1.000
_cell.length_b   1.000
_cell.length_c   1.000
_cell.angle_alpha   90.00
_cell.angle_beta   90.00
_cell.angle_gamma   90.00
#
_symmetry.space_group_name_H-M   'P 1'
#
loop_
_entity.id
_entity.type
_entity.pdbx_description
1 polymer ?
#
loop_
_entity_poly.entity_id
_entity_poly.type
_entity_poly.pdbx_seq_one_letter_code
_entity_poly.pdbx_strand_id
1 'polypeptide(L)'
;MVLHPSFKEKYFQIAGWETEWITEALRLTCEMFDTFYKPHIEFLPSSQPARSTKPKTRNIAQLALAAQSGLSSNDPLDNWLASGLILDDGSPINALKWWIQQKHAGNTHGGLLQMALDVLSCPATSVVVERAFSFGRDYLSVKRHRLSTVSISRGMTVAFYSKNNLIEPGVLRKWKDGLQEEKKRSLKGKGKKKNINPKLFFIDIISKL
;
A
#
# COMPACT_ATOMS: atom_id res chain seq x y z
N MET A 1 -6.41 2.48 15.34
CA MET A 1 -5.95 1.80 16.56
C MET A 1 -6.44 0.35 16.63
N VAL A 2 -7.71 0.07 16.33
CA VAL A 2 -8.27 -1.31 16.28
C VAL A 2 -7.45 -2.25 15.37
N LEU A 3 -7.06 -1.78 14.18
CA LEU A 3 -6.22 -2.54 13.23
C LEU A 3 -4.72 -2.46 13.51
N HIS A 4 -4.31 -1.79 14.59
CA HIS A 4 -2.90 -1.66 14.95
C HIS A 4 -2.45 -2.85 15.80
N PRO A 5 -1.44 -3.63 15.37
CA PRO A 5 -1.07 -4.90 16.02
C PRO A 5 -0.71 -4.78 17.52
N SER A 6 -0.10 -3.67 17.93
CA SER A 6 0.32 -3.43 19.32
C SER A 6 -0.75 -2.83 20.25
N PHE A 7 -1.88 -2.36 19.71
CA PHE A 7 -2.80 -1.50 20.45
C PHE A 7 -4.20 -2.11 20.54
N LYS A 8 -4.80 -2.46 19.39
CA LYS A 8 -6.14 -3.03 19.27
C LYS A 8 -7.15 -2.33 20.19
N GLU A 9 -7.98 -3.11 20.90
CA GLU A 9 -8.94 -2.60 21.88
C GLU A 9 -8.25 -2.07 23.15
N LYS A 10 -7.20 -2.76 23.62
CA LYS A 10 -6.50 -2.44 24.89
C LYS A 10 -6.00 -1.00 24.95
N TYR A 11 -5.61 -0.42 23.83
CA TYR A 11 -5.21 0.97 23.77
C TYR A 11 -6.30 1.92 24.24
N PHE A 12 -7.55 1.73 23.83
CA PHE A 12 -8.64 2.64 24.20
C PHE A 12 -8.93 2.56 25.70
N GLN A 13 -8.85 1.35 26.27
CA GLN A 13 -8.99 1.13 27.71
C GLN A 13 -7.89 1.87 28.49
N ILE A 14 -6.63 1.76 28.05
CA ILE A 14 -5.48 2.46 28.68
C ILE A 14 -5.59 3.98 28.49
N ALA A 15 -6.09 4.42 27.34
CA ALA A 15 -6.31 5.83 27.03
C ALA A 15 -7.51 6.44 27.78
N GLY A 16 -8.23 5.65 28.60
CA GLY A 16 -9.34 6.12 29.43
C GLY A 16 -10.60 6.46 28.63
N TRP A 17 -10.81 5.81 27.48
CA TRP A 17 -12.03 6.00 26.69
C TRP A 17 -13.22 5.35 27.40
N GLU A 18 -14.40 5.97 27.27
CA GLU A 18 -15.62 5.37 27.81
C GLU A 18 -15.98 4.11 27.03
N THR A 19 -16.51 3.10 27.72
CA THR A 19 -16.84 1.79 27.15
C THR A 19 -17.78 1.88 25.95
N GLU A 20 -18.70 2.85 25.95
CA GLU A 20 -19.62 3.11 24.85
C GLU A 20 -18.87 3.48 23.57
N TRP A 21 -17.88 4.37 23.65
CA TRP A 21 -17.04 4.76 22.52
C TRP A 21 -16.15 3.62 22.01
N ILE A 22 -15.63 2.79 22.93
CA ILE A 22 -14.83 1.62 22.56
C ILE A 22 -15.71 0.63 21.77
N THR A 23 -16.90 0.35 22.30
CA THR A 23 -17.88 -0.55 21.68
C THR A 23 -18.28 -0.04 20.29
N GLU A 24 -18.56 1.26 20.17
CA GLU A 24 -18.94 1.87 18.90
C GLU A 24 -17.79 1.85 17.88
N ALA A 25 -16.55 2.11 18.31
CA ALA A 25 -15.39 2.02 17.44
C ALA A 25 -15.16 0.60 16.90
N LEU A 26 -15.35 -0.41 17.73
CA LEU A 26 -15.31 -1.82 17.31
C LEU A 26 -16.47 -2.12 16.35
N ARG A 27 -17.69 -1.72 16.69
CA ARG A 27 -18.88 -1.91 15.85
C ARG A 27 -18.69 -1.33 14.45
N LEU A 28 -18.23 -0.08 14.34
CA LEU A 28 -17.95 0.59 13.07
C LEU A 28 -16.83 -0.11 12.28
N THR A 29 -15.81 -0.63 12.98
CA THR A 29 -14.73 -1.40 12.33
C THR A 29 -15.29 -2.70 11.75
N CYS A 30 -16.12 -3.43 12.49
CA CYS A 30 -16.78 -4.65 12.02
C CYS A 30 -17.71 -4.36 10.83
N GLU A 31 -18.58 -3.35 10.94
CA GLU A 31 -19.49 -2.94 9.87
C GLU A 31 -18.73 -2.61 8.57
N MET A 32 -17.62 -1.87 8.68
CA MET A 32 -16.77 -1.54 7.53
C MET A 32 -16.13 -2.78 6.91
N PHE A 33 -15.64 -3.72 7.74
CA PHE A 33 -15.07 -4.98 7.27
C PHE A 33 -16.11 -5.83 6.53
N ASP A 34 -17.27 -6.04 7.15
CA ASP A 34 -18.36 -6.84 6.59
C ASP A 34 -18.90 -6.27 5.28
N THR A 35 -19.01 -4.95 5.18
CA THR A 35 -19.59 -4.28 4.01
C THR A 35 -18.63 -4.25 2.80
N PHE A 36 -17.34 -4.01 3.03
CA PHE A 36 -16.40 -3.68 1.93
C PHE A 36 -15.25 -4.66 1.73
N TYR A 37 -14.88 -5.43 2.77
CA TYR A 37 -13.61 -6.17 2.78
C TYR A 37 -13.78 -7.67 2.99
N LYS A 38 -14.95 -8.13 3.43
CA LYS A 38 -15.26 -9.54 3.60
C LYS A 38 -15.14 -10.27 2.25
N PRO A 39 -14.34 -11.35 2.16
CA PRO A 39 -14.21 -12.11 0.92
C PRO A 39 -15.57 -12.65 0.52
N HIS A 40 -16.05 -12.26 -0.66
CA HIS A 40 -17.26 -12.86 -1.22
C HIS A 40 -16.91 -14.30 -1.64
N ILE A 41 -17.38 -15.28 -0.87
CA ILE A 41 -17.34 -16.68 -1.30
C ILE A 41 -18.45 -16.84 -2.33
N GLU A 42 -18.15 -16.55 -3.59
CA GLU A 42 -19.00 -17.00 -4.69
C GLU A 42 -18.90 -18.53 -4.73
N PHE A 43 -19.91 -19.21 -4.18
CA PHE A 43 -20.15 -20.60 -4.52
C PHE A 43 -20.52 -20.65 -5.99
N LEU A 44 -19.54 -20.88 -6.85
CA LEU A 44 -19.80 -21.21 -8.25
C LEU A 44 -20.67 -22.48 -8.25
N PRO A 45 -21.92 -22.48 -8.77
CA PRO A 45 -22.63 -23.73 -8.98
C PRO A 45 -21.87 -24.50 -10.04
N SER A 46 -21.13 -25.52 -9.62
CA SER A 46 -20.48 -26.49 -10.51
C SER A 46 -21.56 -27.29 -11.23
N SER A 47 -22.15 -26.69 -12.26
CA SER A 47 -23.01 -27.36 -13.23
C SER A 47 -22.12 -27.88 -14.36
N GLN A 48 -21.56 -29.07 -14.17
CA GLN A 48 -21.12 -29.92 -15.27
C GLN A 48 -21.59 -31.36 -15.04
N PRO A 49 -22.26 -31.99 -16.02
CA PRO A 49 -22.72 -33.36 -15.91
C PRO A 49 -21.53 -34.34 -15.96
N ALA A 50 -21.59 -35.32 -15.06
CA ALA A 50 -20.62 -36.39 -14.92
C ALA A 50 -20.38 -37.14 -16.25
N ARG A 51 -19.12 -37.20 -16.67
CA ARG A 51 -18.63 -38.33 -17.47
C ARG A 51 -17.66 -39.15 -16.64
N SER A 52 -18.08 -40.39 -16.41
CA SER A 52 -17.36 -41.45 -15.73
C SER A 52 -16.05 -41.77 -16.46
N THR A 53 -14.93 -41.71 -15.74
CA THR A 53 -13.87 -42.73 -15.74
C THR A 53 -13.02 -42.55 -14.47
N LYS A 54 -12.92 -43.59 -13.64
CA LYS A 54 -11.98 -43.66 -12.50
C LYS A 54 -10.57 -43.96 -13.04
N PRO A 55 -9.47 -43.54 -12.38
CA PRO A 55 -8.97 -44.32 -11.24
C PRO A 55 -8.50 -43.51 -10.00
N LYS A 56 -8.65 -44.20 -8.86
CA LYS A 56 -8.02 -44.07 -7.53
C LYS A 56 -7.02 -42.90 -7.27
N THR A 57 -7.53 -41.79 -6.73
CA THR A 57 -6.83 -40.95 -5.72
C THR A 57 -7.88 -40.35 -4.77
N ARG A 58 -8.64 -41.24 -4.11
CA ARG A 58 -9.62 -40.88 -3.09
C ARG A 58 -8.90 -40.91 -1.75
N ASN A 59 -8.43 -39.76 -1.26
CA ASN A 59 -8.30 -39.44 0.17
C ASN A 59 -7.74 -38.03 0.43
N ILE A 60 -6.94 -37.44 -0.48
CA ILE A 60 -6.30 -36.12 -0.22
C ILE A 60 -7.25 -34.94 -0.45
N ALA A 61 -8.13 -35.00 -1.45
CA ALA A 61 -9.13 -33.95 -1.69
C ALA A 61 -10.23 -33.93 -0.61
N GLN A 62 -10.62 -35.10 -0.09
CA GLN A 62 -11.53 -35.17 1.06
C GLN A 62 -10.85 -34.72 2.36
N LEU A 63 -9.54 -34.95 2.55
CA LEU A 63 -8.80 -34.40 3.69
C LEU A 63 -8.64 -32.88 3.58
N ALA A 64 -8.41 -32.34 2.39
CA ALA A 64 -8.30 -30.90 2.16
C ALA A 64 -9.64 -30.16 2.37
N LEU A 65 -10.76 -30.84 2.12
CA LEU A 65 -12.09 -30.33 2.45
C LEU A 65 -12.46 -30.57 3.92
N ALA A 66 -12.03 -31.68 4.53
CA ALA A 66 -12.25 -31.97 5.95
C ALA A 66 -11.37 -31.13 6.90
N ALA A 67 -10.20 -30.68 6.42
CA ALA A 67 -9.36 -29.71 7.13
C ALA A 67 -9.98 -28.29 7.14
N GLN A 68 -10.98 -28.04 6.29
CA GLN A 68 -11.77 -26.80 6.31
C GLN A 68 -13.03 -26.94 7.19
N SER A 69 -13.41 -28.15 7.58
CA SER A 69 -14.52 -28.39 8.53
C SER A 69 -14.02 -28.41 9.97
N GLY A 70 -13.41 -27.30 10.39
CA GLY A 70 -13.41 -26.87 11.78
C GLY A 70 -14.41 -25.72 11.91
N LEU A 71 -15.69 -26.05 12.01
CA LEU A 71 -16.76 -25.08 12.22
C LEU A 71 -16.65 -24.52 13.64
N SER A 72 -15.84 -23.47 13.80
CA SER A 72 -16.10 -22.41 14.74
C SER A 72 -16.39 -21.17 13.90
N SER A 73 -17.46 -20.46 14.22
CA SER A 73 -17.76 -19.13 13.70
C SER A 73 -16.54 -18.23 13.94
N ASN A 74 -15.61 -18.16 12.99
CA ASN A 74 -14.33 -17.50 13.17
C ASN A 74 -14.18 -16.45 12.07
N ASP A 75 -14.90 -15.34 12.22
CA ASP A 75 -14.71 -14.19 11.36
C ASP A 75 -13.24 -13.72 11.43
N PRO A 76 -12.59 -13.41 10.30
CA PRO A 76 -11.18 -12.99 10.31
C PRO A 76 -10.91 -11.78 11.23
N LEU A 77 -11.89 -10.88 11.37
CA LEU A 77 -11.77 -9.74 12.27
C LEU A 77 -11.92 -10.16 13.74
N ASP A 78 -12.83 -11.07 14.08
CA ASP A 78 -12.96 -11.60 15.44
C ASP A 78 -11.68 -12.34 15.89
N ASN A 79 -11.12 -13.17 15.00
CA ASN A 79 -9.82 -13.80 15.23
C ASN A 79 -8.70 -12.77 15.44
N TRP A 80 -8.74 -11.67 14.67
CA TRP A 80 -7.78 -10.58 14.83
C TRP A 80 -7.93 -9.87 16.18
N LEU A 81 -9.15 -9.55 16.60
CA LEU A 81 -9.43 -8.89 17.86
C LEU A 81 -9.07 -9.78 19.05
N ALA A 82 -9.36 -11.08 18.97
CA ALA A 82 -9.01 -12.07 19.98
C ALA A 82 -7.51 -12.39 20.04
N SER A 83 -6.77 -12.19 18.94
CA SER A 83 -5.34 -12.47 18.93
C SER A 83 -4.55 -11.51 19.83
N GLY A 84 -3.44 -12.00 20.39
CA GLY A 84 -2.57 -11.22 21.28
C GLY A 84 -2.03 -9.93 20.65
N LEU A 85 -1.54 -9.02 21.50
CA LEU A 85 -0.82 -7.85 21.03
C LEU A 85 0.53 -8.28 20.44
N ILE A 86 0.90 -7.68 19.31
CA ILE A 86 2.19 -7.95 18.67
C ILE A 86 3.13 -6.78 19.00
N LEU A 87 4.24 -7.10 19.65
CA LEU A 87 5.27 -6.18 20.11
C LEU A 87 6.63 -6.63 19.59
N ASP A 88 7.55 -5.68 19.42
CA ASP A 88 8.95 -5.91 19.07
C ASP A 88 9.79 -5.52 20.28
N ASP A 89 10.33 -6.51 21.00
CA ASP A 89 11.08 -6.35 22.25
C ASP A 89 10.39 -5.43 23.29
N GLY A 90 9.07 -5.57 23.42
CA GLY A 90 8.25 -4.78 24.36
C GLY A 90 7.87 -3.38 23.86
N SER A 91 8.33 -2.97 22.67
CA SER A 91 7.95 -1.72 22.04
C SER A 91 6.83 -1.89 21.02
N PRO A 92 5.96 -0.88 20.82
CA PRO A 92 4.96 -0.90 19.75
C PRO A 92 5.61 -1.00 18.37
N ILE A 93 5.06 -1.86 17.52
CA ILE A 93 5.55 -2.03 16.15
C ILE A 93 4.96 -0.97 15.23
N ASN A 94 5.68 -0.64 14.16
CA ASN A 94 5.10 0.14 13.07
C ASN A 94 4.06 -0.72 12.33
N ALA A 95 2.78 -0.43 12.53
CA ALA A 95 1.68 -1.21 11.97
C ALA A 95 1.74 -1.33 10.44
N LEU A 96 2.02 -0.23 9.71
CA LEU A 96 2.10 -0.28 8.25
C LEU A 96 3.23 -1.20 7.78
N LYS A 97 4.41 -1.10 8.41
CA LYS A 97 5.53 -1.99 8.10
C LYS A 97 5.16 -3.45 8.34
N TRP A 98 4.49 -3.74 9.45
CA TRP A 98 4.06 -5.10 9.79
C TRP A 98 3.02 -5.64 8.79
N TRP A 99 1.99 -4.86 8.45
CA TRP A 99 0.98 -5.28 7.47
C TRP A 99 1.58 -5.50 6.07
N ILE A 100 2.54 -4.67 5.64
CA ILE A 100 3.29 -4.89 4.39
C ILE A 100 4.09 -6.20 4.45
N GLN A 101 4.70 -6.53 5.59
CA GLN A 101 5.38 -7.82 5.77
C GLN A 101 4.41 -8.99 5.69
N GLN A 102 3.21 -8.88 6.27
CA GLN A 102 2.17 -9.90 6.14
C GLN A 102 1.75 -10.11 4.68
N LYS A 103 1.60 -9.02 3.92
CA LYS A 103 1.34 -9.08 2.47
C LYS A 103 2.44 -9.82 1.73
N HIS A 104 3.71 -9.52 2.01
CA HIS A 104 4.85 -10.19 1.37
C HIS A 104 4.95 -11.68 1.77
N ALA A 105 4.50 -12.04 2.97
CA ALA A 105 4.43 -13.42 3.43
C ALA A 105 3.24 -14.21 2.84
N GLY A 106 2.35 -13.57 2.07
CA GLY A 106 1.15 -14.21 1.50
C GLY A 106 -0.03 -14.32 2.48
N ASN A 107 0.06 -13.70 3.64
CA ASN A 107 -1.01 -13.72 4.65
C ASN A 107 -2.02 -12.61 4.37
N THR A 108 -3.16 -12.97 3.78
CA THR A 108 -4.25 -12.03 3.46
C THR A 108 -5.13 -11.71 4.66
N HIS A 109 -5.03 -12.49 5.75
CA HIS A 109 -5.87 -12.37 6.95
C HIS A 109 -7.38 -12.28 6.61
N GLY A 110 -7.82 -13.06 5.61
CA GLY A 110 -9.22 -13.09 5.20
C GLY A 110 -9.79 -11.75 4.75
N GLY A 111 -8.99 -10.89 4.09
CA GLY A 111 -9.42 -9.56 3.62
C GLY A 111 -9.02 -8.42 4.55
N LEU A 112 -8.70 -8.73 5.81
CA LEU A 112 -8.33 -7.73 6.82
C LEU A 112 -7.05 -6.97 6.47
N LEU A 113 -6.11 -7.63 5.78
CA LEU A 113 -4.88 -7.01 5.29
C LEU A 113 -5.19 -5.76 4.42
N GLN A 114 -6.17 -5.87 3.53
CA GLN A 114 -6.50 -4.79 2.60
C GLN A 114 -7.10 -3.61 3.36
N MET A 115 -8.07 -3.88 4.25
CA MET A 115 -8.68 -2.88 5.12
C MET A 115 -7.64 -2.16 5.98
N ALA A 116 -6.71 -2.89 6.59
CA ALA A 116 -5.68 -2.32 7.44
C ALA A 116 -4.75 -1.39 6.66
N LEU A 117 -4.35 -1.76 5.44
CA LEU A 117 -3.52 -0.90 4.60
C LEU A 117 -4.26 0.36 4.16
N ASP A 118 -5.53 0.25 3.77
CA ASP A 118 -6.34 1.40 3.34
C ASP A 118 -6.56 2.39 4.48
N VAL A 119 -6.97 1.90 5.66
CA VAL A 119 -7.25 2.74 6.83
C VAL A 119 -5.99 3.37 7.40
N LEU A 120 -4.91 2.60 7.54
CA LEU A 120 -3.68 3.08 8.19
C LEU A 120 -2.80 3.95 7.28
N SER A 121 -2.97 3.86 5.96
CA SER A 121 -2.25 4.72 5.01
C SER A 121 -2.89 6.10 4.87
N CYS A 122 -4.16 6.25 5.29
CA CYS A 122 -4.85 7.52 5.28
C CYS A 122 -4.21 8.50 6.29
N PRO A 123 -3.76 9.69 5.85
CA PRO A 123 -3.21 10.68 6.75
C PRO A 123 -4.29 11.22 7.68
N ALA A 124 -4.00 11.27 8.99
CA ALA A 124 -4.96 11.74 9.98
C ALA A 124 -5.34 13.23 9.86
N THR A 125 -4.54 14.04 9.14
CA THR A 125 -4.74 15.49 9.02
C THR A 125 -4.35 16.00 7.63
N SER A 126 -4.93 17.14 7.22
CA SER A 126 -4.57 17.87 5.99
C SER A 126 -3.15 18.45 6.02
N VAL A 127 -2.50 18.50 7.20
CA VAL A 127 -1.19 19.11 7.42
C VAL A 127 -0.12 18.50 6.50
N VAL A 128 -0.21 17.20 6.19
CA VAL A 128 0.72 16.54 5.26
C VAL A 128 0.63 17.17 3.86
N VAL A 129 -0.59 17.46 3.40
CA VAL A 129 -0.87 18.08 2.11
C VAL A 129 -0.42 19.54 2.12
N GLU A 130 -0.72 20.29 3.18
CA GLU A 130 -0.27 21.68 3.34
C GLU A 130 1.25 21.82 3.36
N ARG A 131 1.94 20.89 4.03
CA ARG A 131 3.41 20.84 4.04
C ARG A 131 3.96 20.54 2.64
N ALA A 132 3.29 19.69 1.86
CA ALA A 132 3.65 19.44 0.47
C ALA A 132 3.46 20.72 -0.40
N PHE A 133 2.34 21.43 -0.27
CA PHE A 133 2.12 22.70 -0.98
C PHE A 133 3.10 23.79 -0.57
N SER A 134 3.40 23.90 0.73
CA SER A 134 4.38 24.85 1.26
C SER A 134 5.77 24.61 0.69
N PHE A 135 6.18 23.34 0.60
CA PHE A 135 7.42 22.94 -0.06
C PHE A 135 7.42 23.32 -1.56
N GLY A 136 6.26 23.24 -2.21
CA GLY A 136 6.08 23.60 -3.63
C GLY A 136 5.85 25.07 -3.93
N ARG A 137 5.79 25.94 -2.92
CA ARG A 137 5.40 27.35 -3.07
C ARG A 137 6.24 28.11 -4.10
N ASP A 138 7.54 27.81 -4.17
CA ASP A 138 8.47 28.43 -5.12
C ASP A 138 8.15 28.08 -6.58
N TYR A 139 7.60 26.88 -6.83
CA TYR A 139 7.15 26.47 -8.17
C TYR A 139 5.86 27.16 -8.60
N LEU A 140 4.99 27.49 -7.63
CA LEU A 140 3.63 27.99 -7.88
C LEU A 140 3.54 29.51 -7.95
N SER A 141 4.21 30.25 -7.06
CA SER A 141 3.90 31.66 -6.84
C SER A 141 5.12 32.58 -6.84
N VAL A 142 6.15 32.25 -6.06
CA VAL A 142 7.22 33.21 -5.71
C VAL A 142 8.11 33.57 -6.91
N LYS A 143 8.38 32.63 -7.82
CA LYS A 143 9.35 32.86 -8.91
C LYS A 143 8.74 33.01 -10.32
N ARG A 144 7.41 33.09 -10.44
CA ARG A 144 6.65 33.35 -11.69
C ARG A 144 7.20 32.68 -12.96
N HIS A 145 7.63 31.42 -12.86
CA HIS A 145 8.32 30.71 -13.95
C HIS A 145 7.42 30.29 -15.13
N ARG A 146 6.14 30.70 -15.18
CA ARG A 146 5.12 30.26 -16.16
C ARG A 146 5.22 28.75 -16.46
N LEU A 147 5.46 27.94 -15.43
CA LEU A 147 5.53 26.50 -15.57
C LEU A 147 4.13 25.96 -15.84
N SER A 148 4.02 25.01 -16.77
CA SER A 148 2.79 24.26 -16.95
C SER A 148 2.45 23.45 -15.68
N THR A 149 1.18 23.14 -15.48
CA THR A 149 0.71 22.25 -14.40
C THR A 149 1.46 20.91 -14.38
N VAL A 150 1.74 20.36 -15.57
CA VAL A 150 2.52 19.12 -15.74
C VAL A 150 3.96 19.29 -15.26
N SER A 151 4.60 20.42 -15.58
CA SER A 151 5.97 20.72 -15.14
C SER A 151 6.05 20.90 -13.62
N ILE A 152 5.05 21.56 -13.02
CA ILE A 152 4.94 21.75 -11.58
C ILE A 152 4.78 20.40 -10.89
N SER A 153 3.82 19.59 -11.33
CA SER A 153 3.55 18.25 -10.77
C SER A 153 4.82 17.38 -10.81
N ARG A 154 5.49 17.29 -11.96
CA ARG A 154 6.73 16.51 -12.09
C ARG A 154 7.88 17.04 -11.22
N GLY A 155 8.05 18.35 -11.16
CA GLY A 155 9.06 18.99 -10.32
C GLY A 155 8.84 18.68 -8.84
N MET A 156 7.59 18.78 -8.40
CA MET A 156 7.17 18.43 -7.03
C MET A 156 7.41 16.96 -6.70
N THR A 157 7.09 16.05 -7.61
CA THR A 157 7.39 14.63 -7.45
C THR A 157 8.89 14.39 -7.29
N VAL A 158 9.74 14.87 -8.22
CA VAL A 158 11.20 14.66 -8.12
C VAL A 158 11.75 15.21 -6.81
N ALA A 159 11.28 16.39 -6.39
CA ALA A 159 11.71 17.01 -5.15
C ALA A 159 11.25 16.23 -3.90
N PHE A 160 10.04 15.66 -3.91
CA PHE A 160 9.55 14.76 -2.86
C PHE A 160 10.38 13.48 -2.76
N TYR A 161 10.62 12.78 -3.87
CA TYR A 161 11.41 11.55 -3.86
C TYR A 161 12.87 11.82 -3.46
N SER A 162 13.46 12.93 -3.91
CA SER A 162 14.80 13.35 -3.48
C SER A 162 14.87 13.63 -1.98
N LYS A 163 13.85 14.29 -1.41
CA LYS A 163 13.82 14.60 0.03
C LYS A 163 13.72 13.36 0.91
N ASN A 164 13.06 12.31 0.42
CA ASN A 164 12.90 11.04 1.11
C ASN A 164 14.03 10.03 0.82
N ASN A 165 15.14 10.48 0.21
CA ASN A 165 16.28 9.63 -0.17
C ASN A 165 15.91 8.45 -1.08
N LEU A 166 14.83 8.58 -1.86
CA LEU A 166 14.39 7.58 -2.82
C LEU A 166 15.12 7.72 -4.16
N ILE A 167 15.75 8.87 -4.42
CA ILE A 167 16.61 9.07 -5.59
C ILE A 167 18.06 8.94 -5.15
N GLU A 168 18.78 8.00 -5.75
CA GLU A 168 20.21 7.85 -5.48
C GLU A 168 20.99 9.15 -5.79
N PRO A 169 21.94 9.54 -4.91
CA PRO A 169 22.79 10.69 -5.15
C PRO A 169 23.50 10.62 -6.51
N GLY A 170 23.45 11.72 -7.25
CA GLY A 170 24.14 11.84 -8.54
C GLY A 170 23.37 11.35 -9.76
N VAL A 171 22.21 10.69 -9.62
CA VAL A 171 21.34 10.31 -10.77
C VAL A 171 20.93 11.55 -11.58
N LEU A 172 20.47 12.59 -10.89
CA LEU A 172 20.08 13.85 -11.55
C LEU A 172 21.27 14.57 -12.20
N ARG A 173 22.48 14.44 -11.62
CA ARG A 173 23.71 15.03 -12.17
C ARG A 173 24.13 14.32 -13.45
N LYS A 174 24.22 12.98 -13.42
CA LYS A 174 24.52 12.14 -14.59
C LYS A 174 23.55 12.41 -15.74
N TRP A 175 22.27 12.56 -15.44
CA TRP A 175 21.26 12.92 -16.43
C TRP A 175 21.51 14.30 -17.06
N LYS A 176 21.77 15.32 -16.23
CA LYS A 176 22.07 16.68 -16.70
C LYS A 176 23.32 16.70 -17.59
N ASP A 177 24.36 15.95 -17.22
CA ASP A 177 25.60 15.85 -17.98
C ASP A 177 25.36 15.16 -19.33
N GLY A 178 24.56 14.08 -19.34
CA GLY A 178 24.15 13.39 -20.57
C GLY A 178 23.41 14.30 -21.57
N LEU A 179 22.52 15.17 -21.10
CA LEU A 179 21.85 16.17 -21.94
C LEU A 179 22.81 17.20 -22.52
N GLN A 180 23.83 17.62 -21.75
CA GLN A 180 24.83 18.58 -22.23
C GLN A 180 25.72 17.94 -23.31
N GLU A 181 26.11 16.69 -23.12
CA GLU A 181 26.88 15.94 -24.12
C GLU A 181 26.08 15.67 -25.39
N GLU A 182 24.77 15.38 -25.30
CA GLU A 182 23.92 15.24 -26.49
C GLU A 182 23.74 16.57 -27.23
N LYS A 183 23.53 17.69 -26.52
CA LYS A 183 23.49 19.02 -27.14
C LYS A 183 24.79 19.32 -27.88
N LYS A 184 25.95 19.09 -27.26
CA LYS A 184 27.28 19.25 -27.90
C LYS A 184 27.43 18.37 -29.14
N ARG A 185 26.95 17.12 -29.10
CA ARG A 185 26.95 16.20 -30.26
C ARG A 185 26.02 16.67 -31.38
N SER A 186 24.82 17.15 -31.06
CA SER A 186 23.85 17.67 -32.04
C SER A 186 24.33 18.93 -32.75
N LEU A 187 25.14 19.75 -32.08
CA LEU A 187 25.81 20.93 -32.65
C LEU A 187 27.02 20.56 -33.51
N LYS A 188 27.65 19.39 -33.27
CA LYS A 188 28.86 18.93 -33.98
C LYS A 188 28.62 17.99 -35.16
N GLY A 189 27.42 17.45 -35.38
CA GLY A 189 27.17 16.62 -36.56
C GLY A 189 25.72 16.16 -36.76
N LYS A 190 25.26 16.16 -38.02
CA LYS A 190 24.03 15.48 -38.47
C LYS A 190 24.17 13.97 -38.23
N GLY A 191 23.74 13.48 -37.07
CA GLY A 191 23.71 12.05 -36.74
C GLY A 191 22.52 11.72 -35.84
N LYS A 192 21.84 10.60 -36.12
CA LYS A 192 20.54 10.17 -35.56
C LYS A 192 20.32 10.57 -34.09
N LYS A 193 19.30 11.43 -33.86
CA LYS A 193 18.76 11.76 -32.53
C LYS A 193 18.38 10.47 -31.80
N LYS A 194 19.04 10.15 -30.68
CA LYS A 194 18.48 9.21 -29.71
C LYS A 194 17.51 10.01 -28.86
N ASN A 195 16.21 9.80 -29.07
CA ASN A 195 15.17 10.59 -28.45
C ASN A 195 15.13 10.28 -26.94
N ILE A 196 15.90 11.01 -26.11
CA ILE A 196 15.75 10.97 -24.65
C ILE A 196 14.45 11.66 -24.32
N ASN A 197 13.37 10.90 -24.37
CA ASN A 197 12.04 11.42 -24.06
C ASN A 197 11.98 11.68 -22.55
N PRO A 198 11.75 12.93 -22.09
CA PRO A 198 11.62 13.22 -20.67
C PRO A 198 10.45 12.47 -20.02
N LYS A 199 9.48 11.96 -20.80
CA LYS A 199 8.47 11.01 -20.31
C LYS A 199 9.09 9.64 -20.00
N LEU A 200 10.00 9.13 -20.83
CA LEU A 200 10.70 7.87 -20.57
C LEU A 200 11.58 7.97 -19.32
N PHE A 201 12.25 9.09 -19.08
CA PHE A 201 13.07 9.27 -17.86
C PHE A 201 12.24 9.22 -16.58
N PHE A 202 11.06 9.83 -16.60
CA PHE A 202 10.16 9.80 -15.44
C PHE A 202 9.58 8.40 -15.20
N ILE A 203 9.25 7.67 -16.27
CA ILE A 203 8.84 6.26 -16.21
C ILE A 203 9.99 5.38 -15.72
N ASP A 204 11.22 5.62 -16.17
CA ASP A 204 12.42 4.82 -15.86
C ASP A 204 12.96 5.11 -14.44
N ILE A 205 12.68 6.29 -13.87
CA ILE A 205 12.89 6.55 -12.44
C ILE A 205 11.81 5.85 -11.62
N ILE A 206 10.53 5.96 -12.00
CA ILE A 206 9.42 5.33 -11.26
C ILE A 206 9.49 3.80 -11.32
N SER A 207 9.95 3.20 -12.41
CA SER A 207 10.05 1.73 -12.51
C SER A 207 11.25 1.13 -11.77
N LYS A 208 12.18 1.97 -11.28
CA LYS A 208 13.36 1.57 -10.49
C LYS A 208 13.17 1.82 -8.99
N LEU A 209 12.01 2.37 -8.61
CA LEU A 209 11.52 2.59 -7.25
C LEU A 209 10.56 1.48 -6.87
#